data_AF-A0A2V7U9F9-F1
#
_entry.id   AF-A0A2V7U9F9-F1
#
_cell.length_a   1.000
_cell.length_b   1.000
_cell.length_c   1.000
_cell.angle_alpha   90.00
_cell.angle_beta   90.00
_cell.angle_gamma   90.00
#
_symmetry.space_group_name_H-M   'P 1'
#
loop_
_entity.id
_entity.type
_entity.pdbx_description
1 polymer ?
#
loop_
_entity_poly.entity_id
_entity_poly.type
_entity_poly.pdbx_seq_one_letter_code
_entity_poly.pdbx_strand_id
1 'polypeptide(L)'
;MCRPDTGLCDVAEYCSGSGADCPADAREQCAVVTTSSFCTFDVTDACGSPDPEFKLLFTPDAQNWVAYKLNASNPGQFYYNLFVEGTSSVKVHVPWPFVTQGAMPVHIYPAATVSTTGTCFSYPGDGQALGLTIGIGDWVNGKADPSVFCPATGGLAGPPASGSDYCTIEVPLPDTGGYYVAIHLDYGFKGPQVNANPADSDPATGAPISDRYDKAANLDALVNTVDNTGALAIPQCHPHTFCHTLLGEGDSCRAGLTDTVLNSNDFKKIAGVFGQVFNSTNGNGITPAHVRLRRISTNSIVAQGDADSDGYYMLAYKHTGKAELYRVELTSPAGVNVNVQLKANSWAEVNFAYDSNTNTWTPIVP
;
A
#
# COMPACT_ATOMS: atom_id res chain seq x y z
N MET A 1 -33.51 7.46 -27.86
CA MET A 1 -32.16 7.68 -27.32
C MET A 1 -31.42 8.56 -28.30
N CYS A 2 -30.93 9.71 -27.86
CA CYS A 2 -30.19 10.67 -28.70
C CYS A 2 -28.72 10.79 -28.30
N ARG A 3 -28.36 10.43 -27.07
CA ARG A 3 -26.98 10.16 -26.65
C ARG A 3 -26.96 8.84 -25.86
N PRO A 4 -26.11 7.86 -26.24
CA PRO A 4 -25.94 6.64 -25.46
C PRO A 4 -25.12 6.91 -24.20
N ASP A 5 -25.30 6.09 -23.17
CA ASP A 5 -24.40 6.00 -22.01
C ASP A 5 -23.00 5.54 -22.48
N THR A 6 -21.98 6.27 -22.03
CA THR A 6 -20.57 6.11 -22.40
C THR A 6 -19.67 5.61 -21.26
N GLY A 7 -20.21 5.30 -20.08
CA GLY A 7 -19.45 4.64 -19.02
C GLY A 7 -19.81 5.09 -17.59
N LEU A 8 -18.80 5.12 -16.71
CA LEU A 8 -18.99 5.36 -15.28
C LEU A 8 -19.77 6.65 -15.03
N CYS A 9 -20.89 6.52 -14.31
CA CYS A 9 -21.73 7.63 -13.85
C CYS A 9 -22.40 8.45 -14.97
N ASP A 10 -22.55 7.85 -16.14
CA ASP A 10 -23.20 8.47 -17.28
C ASP A 10 -24.63 7.95 -17.46
N VAL A 11 -25.55 8.80 -17.92
CA VAL A 11 -26.95 8.39 -18.18
C VAL A 11 -27.33 8.66 -19.62
N ALA A 12 -27.93 7.68 -20.31
CA ALA A 12 -28.37 7.89 -21.68
C ALA A 12 -29.53 8.91 -21.77
N GLU A 13 -29.43 9.87 -22.68
CA GLU A 13 -30.48 10.87 -22.92
C GLU A 13 -31.43 10.45 -24.04
N TYR A 14 -32.67 10.90 -23.90
CA TYR A 14 -33.77 10.64 -24.81
C TYR A 14 -34.38 11.97 -25.24
N CYS A 15 -34.74 12.08 -26.52
CA CYS A 15 -35.42 13.27 -27.03
C CYS A 15 -36.71 13.52 -26.24
N SER A 16 -36.97 14.78 -25.89
CA SER A 16 -38.19 15.19 -25.18
C SER A 16 -39.47 15.01 -26.00
N GLY A 17 -39.34 14.87 -27.33
CA GLY A 17 -40.46 14.89 -28.28
C GLY A 17 -41.00 16.29 -28.59
N SER A 18 -40.47 17.34 -27.95
CA SER A 18 -40.86 18.75 -28.17
C SER A 18 -39.91 19.53 -29.11
N GLY A 19 -38.84 18.90 -29.58
CA GLY A 19 -37.85 19.49 -30.48
C GLY A 19 -36.88 18.45 -31.05
N ALA A 20 -35.99 18.88 -31.96
CA ALA A 20 -34.97 18.03 -32.56
C ALA A 20 -33.70 17.92 -31.71
N ASP A 21 -33.52 18.83 -30.75
CA ASP A 21 -32.33 18.88 -29.90
C ASP A 21 -32.41 17.82 -28.78
N CYS A 22 -31.29 17.12 -28.54
CA CYS A 22 -31.13 16.24 -27.40
C CYS A 22 -31.00 17.09 -26.11
N PRO A 23 -31.51 16.63 -24.95
CA PRO A 23 -31.19 17.25 -23.67
C PRO A 23 -29.67 17.38 -23.47
N ALA A 24 -29.27 18.33 -22.62
CA ALA A 24 -27.86 18.46 -22.24
C ALA A 24 -27.35 17.16 -21.59
N ASP A 25 -26.08 16.83 -21.83
CA ASP A 25 -25.40 15.67 -21.24
C ASP A 25 -25.48 15.77 -19.71
N ALA A 26 -26.16 14.79 -19.10
CA ALA A 26 -26.35 14.70 -17.66
C ALA A 26 -25.49 13.56 -17.11
N ARG A 27 -24.97 13.77 -15.89
CA ARG A 27 -24.30 12.73 -15.11
C ARG A 27 -25.22 12.25 -14.00
N GLU A 28 -25.17 10.96 -13.69
CA GLU A 28 -25.81 10.47 -12.47
C GLU A 28 -24.98 10.90 -11.26
N GLN A 29 -25.65 11.18 -10.14
CA GLN A 29 -24.94 11.28 -8.86
C GLN A 29 -24.33 9.92 -8.53
N CYS A 30 -23.01 9.87 -8.39
CA CYS A 30 -22.29 8.63 -8.17
C CYS A 30 -21.01 8.85 -7.38
N ALA A 31 -20.38 7.74 -7.00
CA ALA A 31 -19.03 7.73 -6.48
C ALA A 31 -18.20 6.55 -7.01
N VAL A 32 -16.92 6.76 -7.28
CA VAL A 32 -15.99 5.71 -7.71
C VAL A 32 -14.59 5.94 -7.14
N VAL A 33 -14.00 4.91 -6.57
CA VAL A 33 -12.62 4.84 -6.10
C VAL A 33 -11.73 4.37 -7.25
N THR A 34 -10.70 5.15 -7.57
CA THR A 34 -9.80 4.86 -8.69
C THR A 34 -8.34 4.90 -8.26
N THR A 35 -7.50 4.32 -9.11
CA THR A 35 -6.04 4.44 -9.04
C THR A 35 -5.58 5.87 -9.33
N SER A 36 -4.29 6.14 -9.16
CA SER A 36 -3.68 7.42 -9.57
C SER A 36 -3.71 7.71 -11.07
N SER A 37 -4.08 6.72 -11.90
CA SER A 37 -4.33 6.91 -13.34
C SER A 37 -5.80 7.26 -13.63
N PHE A 38 -6.61 7.51 -12.58
CA PHE A 38 -8.04 7.77 -12.66
C PHE A 38 -8.88 6.62 -13.25
N CYS A 39 -8.35 5.40 -13.22
CA CYS A 39 -9.03 4.19 -13.66
C CYS A 39 -9.48 3.35 -12.46
N THR A 40 -10.57 2.60 -12.60
CA THR A 40 -10.97 1.60 -11.59
C THR A 40 -9.85 0.61 -11.30
N PHE A 41 -9.87 0.04 -10.10
CA PHE A 41 -8.97 -1.05 -9.73
C PHE A 41 -9.28 -2.29 -10.57
N ASP A 42 -8.27 -3.16 -10.74
CA ASP A 42 -8.51 -4.49 -11.25
C ASP A 42 -9.19 -5.34 -10.17
N VAL A 43 -10.05 -6.24 -10.62
CA VAL A 43 -10.57 -7.30 -9.75
C VAL A 43 -9.52 -8.40 -9.76
N THR A 44 -8.79 -8.56 -8.65
CA THR A 44 -8.00 -9.77 -8.43
C THR A 44 -8.82 -10.80 -7.65
N ASP A 45 -8.50 -12.09 -7.77
CA ASP A 45 -9.21 -13.16 -7.05
C ASP A 45 -8.51 -13.49 -5.72
N ALA A 46 -7.86 -12.50 -5.09
CA ALA A 46 -7.10 -12.74 -3.87
C ALA A 46 -8.03 -12.85 -2.65
N CYS A 47 -9.15 -12.13 -2.67
CA CYS A 47 -10.18 -12.15 -1.63
C CYS A 47 -11.40 -12.99 -1.98
N GLY A 48 -11.47 -13.58 -3.18
CA GLY A 48 -12.63 -14.34 -3.61
C GLY A 48 -13.91 -13.50 -3.73
N SER A 49 -13.76 -12.19 -3.91
CA SER A 49 -14.86 -11.23 -4.08
C SER A 49 -14.85 -10.66 -5.51
N PRO A 50 -16.00 -10.30 -6.10
CA PRO A 50 -16.04 -9.51 -7.32
C PRO A 50 -15.65 -8.03 -7.12
N ASP A 51 -15.48 -7.59 -5.87
CA ASP A 51 -15.13 -6.21 -5.54
C ASP A 51 -13.69 -5.87 -5.95
N PRO A 52 -13.39 -4.62 -6.33
CA PRO A 52 -12.04 -4.23 -6.73
C PRO A 52 -11.03 -4.35 -5.58
N GLU A 53 -9.80 -4.76 -5.89
CA GLU A 53 -8.77 -5.06 -4.90
C GLU A 53 -7.52 -4.18 -5.09
N PHE A 54 -6.81 -3.90 -3.99
CA PHE A 54 -5.46 -3.31 -4.04
C PHE A 54 -4.52 -4.08 -3.10
N LYS A 55 -3.22 -4.05 -3.38
CA LYS A 55 -2.23 -4.80 -2.59
C LYS A 55 -1.57 -3.94 -1.53
N LEU A 56 -1.40 -4.49 -0.34
CA LEU A 56 -0.51 -3.96 0.69
C LEU A 56 0.76 -4.81 0.70
N LEU A 57 1.91 -4.18 0.40
CA LEU A 57 3.17 -4.85 0.18
C LEU A 57 4.02 -4.80 1.45
N PHE A 58 3.98 -5.89 2.20
CA PHE A 58 4.79 -6.08 3.39
C PHE A 58 6.13 -6.70 3.00
N THR A 59 7.24 -6.04 3.34
CA THR A 59 8.58 -6.58 3.11
C THR A 59 9.28 -6.85 4.42
N PRO A 60 10.14 -7.86 4.52
CA PRO A 60 10.87 -8.13 5.75
C PRO A 60 11.67 -6.91 6.22
N ASP A 61 11.67 -6.63 7.52
CA ASP A 61 12.49 -5.59 8.12
C ASP A 61 13.91 -6.10 8.34
N ALA A 62 14.83 -5.72 7.44
CA ALA A 62 16.23 -6.13 7.51
C ALA A 62 16.94 -5.75 8.83
N GLN A 63 16.43 -4.76 9.54
CA GLN A 63 17.03 -4.25 10.79
C GLN A 63 16.43 -4.89 12.05
N ASN A 64 15.28 -5.56 11.96
CA ASN A 64 14.67 -6.24 13.10
C ASN A 64 13.92 -7.48 12.65
N TRP A 65 14.69 -8.55 12.51
CA TRP A 65 14.18 -9.87 12.19
C TRP A 65 13.49 -10.47 13.42
N VAL A 66 12.28 -11.02 13.30
CA VAL A 66 11.60 -11.57 12.10
C VAL A 66 10.43 -10.73 11.54
N ALA A 67 10.40 -9.43 11.81
CA ALA A 67 9.25 -8.57 11.47
C ALA A 67 9.16 -8.15 9.99
N TYR A 68 8.00 -7.58 9.61
CA TYR A 68 7.74 -6.97 8.31
C TYR A 68 7.42 -5.48 8.44
N LYS A 69 7.68 -4.71 7.38
CA LYS A 69 7.29 -3.31 7.21
C LYS A 69 6.31 -3.18 6.06
N LEU A 70 5.27 -2.36 6.22
CA LEU A 70 4.37 -1.98 5.13
C LEU A 70 5.00 -0.86 4.31
N ASN A 71 5.69 -1.24 3.24
CA ASN A 71 6.49 -0.30 2.46
C ASN A 71 5.72 0.36 1.32
N ALA A 72 4.70 -0.31 0.78
CA ALA A 72 3.97 0.18 -0.37
C ALA A 72 2.54 -0.36 -0.42
N SER A 73 1.67 0.38 -1.08
CA SER A 73 0.43 -0.14 -1.66
C SER A 73 0.61 -0.23 -3.18
N ASN A 74 -0.15 -1.12 -3.83
CA ASN A 74 -0.21 -1.19 -5.28
C ASN A 74 -1.65 -1.45 -5.75
N PRO A 75 -2.26 -0.52 -6.50
CA PRO A 75 -1.79 0.83 -6.83
C PRO A 75 -1.45 1.70 -5.62
N GLY A 76 -0.48 2.59 -5.78
CA GLY A 76 0.16 3.29 -4.64
C GLY A 76 -0.56 4.53 -4.12
N GLN A 77 -1.44 5.13 -4.91
CA GLN A 77 -2.24 6.32 -4.58
C GLN A 77 -3.64 6.14 -5.15
N PHE A 78 -4.60 6.77 -4.49
CA PHE A 78 -6.03 6.57 -4.71
C PHE A 78 -6.70 7.91 -4.99
N TYR A 79 -7.79 7.88 -5.74
CA TYR A 79 -8.73 8.99 -5.79
C TYR A 79 -10.12 8.48 -5.45
N TYR A 80 -10.84 9.23 -4.63
CA TYR A 80 -12.28 9.06 -4.52
C TYR A 80 -12.95 10.15 -5.35
N ASN A 81 -13.74 9.73 -6.33
CA ASN A 81 -14.28 10.61 -7.36
C ASN A 81 -15.80 10.67 -7.22
N LEU A 82 -16.35 11.88 -7.21
CA LEU A 82 -17.76 12.15 -6.93
C LEU A 82 -18.34 13.01 -8.04
N PHE A 83 -19.54 12.67 -8.50
CA PHE A 83 -20.36 13.56 -9.31
C PHE A 83 -21.55 14.00 -8.47
N VAL A 84 -21.67 15.31 -8.27
CA VAL A 84 -22.66 15.93 -7.38
C VAL A 84 -23.35 17.08 -8.10
N GLU A 85 -24.63 17.29 -7.83
CA GLU A 85 -25.43 18.34 -8.43
C GLU A 85 -26.46 18.88 -7.43
N GLY A 86 -26.82 20.16 -7.56
CA GLY A 86 -27.95 20.74 -6.84
C GLY A 86 -27.70 20.98 -5.35
N THR A 87 -26.45 21.06 -4.93
CA THR A 87 -26.04 21.31 -3.55
C THR A 87 -24.86 22.29 -3.48
N SER A 88 -24.77 23.07 -2.40
CA SER A 88 -23.66 23.99 -2.12
C SER A 88 -22.55 23.38 -1.25
N SER A 89 -22.75 22.16 -0.74
CA SER A 89 -21.67 21.37 -0.15
C SER A 89 -21.93 19.87 -0.25
N VAL A 90 -20.87 19.08 -0.11
CA VAL A 90 -20.91 17.62 0.01
C VAL A 90 -20.04 17.18 1.17
N LYS A 91 -20.54 16.28 2.02
CA LYS A 91 -19.75 15.63 3.06
C LYS A 91 -19.20 14.32 2.52
N VAL A 92 -17.88 14.18 2.54
CA VAL A 92 -17.15 13.03 2.03
C VAL A 92 -16.63 12.21 3.21
N HIS A 93 -17.01 10.94 3.29
CA HIS A 93 -16.59 10.03 4.34
C HIS A 93 -15.43 9.15 3.83
N VAL A 94 -14.25 9.35 4.40
CA VAL A 94 -13.01 8.65 4.09
C VAL A 94 -12.80 7.52 5.12
N PRO A 95 -12.77 6.24 4.71
CA PRO A 95 -12.65 5.10 5.62
C PRO A 95 -11.28 5.04 6.28
N TRP A 96 -11.23 4.51 7.48
CA TRP A 96 -9.98 4.16 8.14
C TRP A 96 -9.20 3.09 7.32
N PRO A 97 -7.85 3.15 7.26
CA PRO A 97 -6.96 4.18 7.77
C PRO A 97 -6.52 5.16 6.64
N PHE A 98 -7.39 5.43 5.65
CA PHE A 98 -7.01 6.30 4.54
C PHE A 98 -6.72 7.73 5.02
N VAL A 99 -5.76 8.35 4.36
CA VAL A 99 -5.32 9.72 4.59
C VAL A 99 -5.38 10.48 3.28
N THR A 100 -5.47 11.80 3.35
CA THR A 100 -5.37 12.63 2.15
C THR A 100 -3.92 12.79 1.72
N GLN A 101 -3.68 12.96 0.42
CA GLN A 101 -2.33 13.10 -0.10
C GLN A 101 -2.05 14.45 -0.78
N GLY A 102 -0.94 15.07 -0.37
CA GLY A 102 -0.49 16.38 -0.82
C GLY A 102 -1.05 17.53 0.02
N ALA A 103 -0.55 18.74 -0.24
CA ALA A 103 -0.98 19.93 0.48
C ALA A 103 -2.40 20.41 0.08
N MET A 104 -2.84 20.05 -1.13
CA MET A 104 -4.12 20.45 -1.70
C MET A 104 -4.82 19.20 -2.27
N PRO A 105 -5.31 18.29 -1.41
CA PRO A 105 -5.76 16.96 -1.85
C PRO A 105 -7.15 16.96 -2.50
N VAL A 106 -7.98 17.98 -2.28
CA VAL A 106 -9.37 18.01 -2.81
C VAL A 106 -9.43 18.91 -4.01
N HIS A 107 -9.81 18.37 -5.16
CA HIS A 107 -9.95 19.11 -6.41
C HIS A 107 -11.39 19.11 -6.91
N ILE A 108 -11.85 20.25 -7.42
CA ILE A 108 -13.22 20.48 -7.87
C ILE A 108 -13.20 20.99 -9.31
N TYR A 109 -14.00 20.38 -10.16
CA TYR A 109 -14.14 20.70 -11.58
C TYR A 109 -15.62 20.79 -11.95
N PRO A 110 -16.00 21.57 -12.97
CA PRO A 110 -17.34 21.45 -13.54
C PRO A 110 -17.51 20.05 -14.16
N ALA A 111 -18.60 19.36 -13.84
CA ALA A 111 -18.82 17.96 -14.27
C ALA A 111 -18.77 17.79 -15.79
N ALA A 112 -19.26 18.79 -16.54
CA ALA A 112 -19.26 18.80 -18.01
C ALA A 112 -17.86 18.79 -18.64
N THR A 113 -16.81 19.08 -17.86
CA THR A 113 -15.41 19.05 -18.35
C THR A 113 -14.75 17.68 -18.20
N VAL A 114 -15.41 16.73 -17.53
CA VAL A 114 -14.87 15.40 -17.27
C VAL A 114 -15.40 14.43 -18.31
N SER A 115 -14.47 13.74 -18.98
CA SER A 115 -14.80 12.68 -19.92
C SER A 115 -14.38 11.32 -19.37
N THR A 116 -15.16 10.30 -19.70
CA THR A 116 -14.92 8.91 -19.35
C THR A 116 -14.46 8.15 -20.59
N THR A 117 -13.47 7.28 -20.45
CA THR A 117 -13.04 6.36 -21.52
C THR A 117 -12.78 5.00 -20.91
N GLY A 118 -13.64 4.04 -21.20
CA GLY A 118 -13.64 2.74 -20.52
C GLY A 118 -13.90 2.92 -19.02
N THR A 119 -12.96 2.49 -18.18
CA THR A 119 -13.05 2.61 -16.73
C THR A 119 -12.27 3.79 -16.15
N CYS A 120 -11.82 4.71 -17.01
CA CYS A 120 -10.95 5.82 -16.63
C CYS A 120 -11.62 7.19 -16.81
N PHE A 121 -11.35 8.11 -15.88
CA PHE A 121 -11.72 9.53 -16.00
C PHE A 121 -10.58 10.36 -16.61
N SER A 122 -10.93 11.47 -17.26
CA SER A 122 -10.00 12.51 -17.70
C SER A 122 -10.63 13.89 -17.60
N TYR A 123 -9.84 14.89 -17.22
CA TYR A 123 -10.29 16.27 -17.00
C TYR A 123 -9.18 17.27 -17.38
N PRO A 124 -9.51 18.54 -17.71
CA PRO A 124 -8.59 19.46 -18.38
C PRO A 124 -7.52 20.11 -17.47
N GLY A 125 -7.53 19.84 -16.16
CA GLY A 125 -6.51 20.30 -15.21
C GLY A 125 -6.83 21.61 -14.46
N ASP A 126 -7.68 22.49 -14.99
CA ASP A 126 -7.93 23.83 -14.45
C ASP A 126 -9.02 23.89 -13.34
N GLY A 127 -8.92 23.02 -12.34
CA GLY A 127 -9.89 22.93 -11.23
C GLY A 127 -9.54 23.80 -10.02
N GLN A 128 -10.52 24.04 -9.15
CA GLN A 128 -10.26 24.58 -7.82
C GLN A 128 -9.62 23.48 -6.95
N ALA A 129 -8.62 23.84 -6.15
CA ALA A 129 -8.00 22.92 -5.20
C ALA A 129 -8.17 23.44 -3.76
N LEU A 130 -8.36 22.54 -2.79
CA LEU A 130 -8.56 22.83 -1.38
C LEU A 130 -7.59 22.02 -0.50
N GLY A 131 -7.07 22.66 0.55
CA GLY A 131 -6.15 22.09 1.54
C GLY A 131 -6.85 21.35 2.69
N LEU A 132 -7.82 20.49 2.37
CA LEU A 132 -8.59 19.74 3.37
C LEU A 132 -7.89 18.41 3.67
N THR A 133 -7.09 18.35 4.72
CA THR A 133 -6.19 17.22 4.97
C THR A 133 -6.61 16.34 6.15
N ILE A 134 -6.54 15.02 5.95
CA ILE A 134 -6.58 13.98 6.97
C ILE A 134 -5.18 13.36 7.05
N GLY A 135 -4.55 13.40 8.22
CA GLY A 135 -3.30 12.71 8.51
C GLY A 135 -3.50 11.53 9.46
N ILE A 136 -2.49 10.67 9.61
CA ILE A 136 -2.62 9.51 10.52
C ILE A 136 -2.79 9.92 11.99
N GLY A 137 -2.19 11.03 12.40
CA GLY A 137 -2.38 11.59 13.74
C GLY A 137 -3.82 12.04 14.01
N ASP A 138 -4.59 12.38 12.97
CA ASP A 138 -6.00 12.79 13.10
C ASP A 138 -6.89 11.59 13.43
N TRP A 139 -6.55 10.40 12.94
CA TRP A 139 -7.23 9.16 13.35
C TRP A 139 -6.97 8.82 14.82
N VAL A 140 -5.71 8.95 15.26
CA VAL A 140 -5.32 8.62 16.64
C VAL A 140 -5.94 9.59 17.65
N ASN A 141 -5.74 10.89 17.42
CA ASN A 141 -6.07 11.94 18.39
C ASN A 141 -7.45 12.56 18.15
N GLY A 142 -8.08 12.25 17.03
CA GLY A 142 -9.25 12.95 16.54
C GLY A 142 -8.90 14.30 15.90
N LYS A 143 -9.85 14.82 15.13
CA LYS A 143 -9.82 16.16 14.56
C LYS A 143 -11.22 16.75 14.59
N ALA A 144 -11.34 17.97 15.10
CA ALA A 144 -12.62 18.66 15.20
C ALA A 144 -12.55 20.02 14.50
N ASP A 145 -12.13 20.02 13.23
CA ASP A 145 -12.19 21.19 12.37
C ASP A 145 -13.58 21.27 11.70
N PRO A 146 -14.15 22.48 11.49
CA PRO A 146 -15.44 22.62 10.82
C PRO A 146 -15.52 21.98 9.44
N SER A 147 -14.39 21.91 8.71
CA SER A 147 -14.32 21.35 7.36
C SER A 147 -13.74 19.93 7.32
N VAL A 148 -13.08 19.48 8.40
CA VAL A 148 -12.54 18.12 8.52
C VAL A 148 -12.75 17.59 9.93
N PHE A 149 -13.57 16.55 10.05
CA PHE A 149 -13.87 15.88 11.30
C PHE A 149 -13.36 14.44 11.28
N CYS A 150 -12.56 14.06 12.28
CA CYS A 150 -12.13 12.68 12.49
C CYS A 150 -12.49 12.27 13.92
N PRO A 151 -13.26 11.19 14.14
CA PRO A 151 -13.45 10.64 15.47
C PRO A 151 -12.13 10.07 15.97
N ALA A 152 -11.77 10.38 17.22
CA ALA A 152 -10.58 9.80 17.84
C ALA A 152 -10.77 8.29 18.04
N THR A 153 -9.86 7.48 17.49
CA THR A 153 -9.88 6.02 17.67
C THR A 153 -9.14 5.59 18.94
N GLY A 154 -8.35 6.48 19.54
CA GLY A 154 -7.57 6.18 20.76
C GLY A 154 -6.38 5.26 20.52
N GLY A 155 -6.12 4.87 19.27
CA GLY A 155 -5.03 3.98 18.87
C GLY A 155 -5.15 3.49 17.43
N LEU A 156 -4.09 2.86 16.93
CA LEU A 156 -4.01 2.28 15.58
C LEU A 156 -4.20 0.75 15.57
N ALA A 157 -4.57 0.16 16.71
CA ALA A 157 -4.73 -1.28 16.87
C ALA A 157 -6.02 -1.77 16.18
N GLY A 158 -5.94 -1.95 14.86
CA GLY A 158 -7.00 -2.50 14.04
C GLY A 158 -8.07 -1.48 13.63
N PRO A 159 -8.96 -1.86 12.71
CA PRO A 159 -10.08 -1.01 12.31
C PRO A 159 -10.96 -0.68 13.53
N PRO A 160 -11.49 0.55 13.62
CA PRO A 160 -12.35 0.96 14.74
C PRO A 160 -13.54 0.01 14.90
N ALA A 161 -14.05 -0.13 16.13
CA ALA A 161 -15.32 -0.80 16.35
C ALA A 161 -16.43 0.01 15.67
N SER A 162 -17.19 -0.64 14.80
CA SER A 162 -18.21 -0.06 13.91
C SER A 162 -18.94 1.16 14.49
N GLY A 163 -18.77 2.31 13.85
CA GLY A 163 -19.41 3.58 14.23
C GLY A 163 -18.49 4.81 14.22
N SER A 164 -17.17 4.60 14.08
CA SER A 164 -16.13 5.64 14.00
C SER A 164 -15.17 5.37 12.84
N ASP A 165 -15.68 4.78 11.77
CA ASP A 165 -14.84 4.19 10.72
C ASP A 165 -14.47 5.23 9.65
N TYR A 166 -14.92 6.48 9.81
CA TYR A 166 -14.78 7.55 8.82
C TYR A 166 -14.25 8.86 9.42
N CYS A 167 -13.33 9.48 8.70
CA CYS A 167 -13.13 10.93 8.74
C CYS A 167 -14.05 11.57 7.71
N THR A 168 -14.69 12.67 8.07
CA THR A 168 -15.57 13.44 7.20
C THR A 168 -14.89 14.72 6.73
N ILE A 169 -14.89 14.97 5.43
CA ILE A 169 -14.47 16.23 4.81
C ILE A 169 -15.71 16.94 4.28
N GLU A 170 -15.96 18.17 4.72
CA GLU A 170 -17.00 19.01 4.12
C GLU A 170 -16.40 19.83 2.98
N VAL A 171 -16.80 19.51 1.75
CA VAL A 171 -16.32 20.16 0.54
C VAL A 171 -17.34 21.22 0.12
N PRO A 172 -16.97 22.52 0.15
CA PRO A 172 -17.84 23.57 -0.38
C PRO A 172 -17.88 23.49 -1.90
N LEU A 173 -19.08 23.67 -2.46
CA LEU A 173 -19.34 23.68 -3.90
C LEU A 173 -19.97 25.02 -4.29
N PRO A 174 -19.69 25.55 -5.49
CA PRO A 174 -20.36 26.74 -5.94
C PRO A 174 -21.87 26.47 -6.14
N ASP A 175 -22.73 27.40 -5.72
CA ASP A 175 -24.17 27.20 -5.47
C ASP A 175 -25.03 26.73 -6.67
N THR A 176 -24.49 26.71 -7.90
CA THR A 176 -25.24 26.30 -9.10
C THR A 176 -24.40 25.40 -9.99
N GLY A 177 -24.97 24.28 -10.46
CA GLY A 177 -24.35 23.38 -11.45
C GLY A 177 -24.00 21.99 -10.92
N GLY A 178 -23.55 21.14 -11.85
CA GLY A 178 -22.97 19.83 -11.55
C GLY A 178 -21.45 19.90 -11.41
N TYR A 179 -20.91 19.29 -10.37
CA TYR A 179 -19.49 19.28 -10.04
C TYR A 179 -18.94 17.86 -9.97
N TYR A 180 -17.69 17.75 -10.41
CA TYR A 180 -16.84 16.61 -10.18
C TYR A 180 -15.85 16.94 -9.07
N VAL A 181 -15.84 16.14 -8.01
CA VAL A 181 -14.92 16.28 -6.87
C VAL A 181 -13.99 15.08 -6.84
N ALA A 182 -12.69 15.31 -6.86
CA ALA A 182 -11.67 14.28 -6.73
C ALA A 182 -10.89 14.50 -5.43
N ILE A 183 -10.85 13.48 -4.58
CA ILE A 183 -10.12 13.50 -3.32
C ILE A 183 -8.89 12.61 -3.47
N HIS A 184 -7.70 13.20 -3.43
CA HIS A 184 -6.43 12.49 -3.51
C HIS A 184 -6.09 11.85 -2.17
N LEU A 185 -5.85 10.54 -2.19
CA LEU A 185 -5.80 9.70 -1.01
C LEU A 185 -4.59 8.74 -1.04
N ASP A 186 -4.19 8.31 0.14
CA ASP A 186 -3.19 7.28 0.37
C ASP A 186 -3.62 6.36 1.52
N TYR A 187 -3.05 5.15 1.57
CA TYR A 187 -3.25 4.23 2.67
C TYR A 187 -2.37 4.67 3.85
N GLY A 188 -2.98 5.13 4.94
CA GLY A 188 -2.28 5.86 6.00
C GLY A 188 -1.22 5.08 6.77
N PHE A 189 -1.23 3.74 6.70
CA PHE A 189 -0.21 2.89 7.33
C PHE A 189 1.02 2.60 6.46
N LYS A 190 1.04 3.15 5.25
CA LYS A 190 2.16 2.96 4.32
C LYS A 190 3.31 3.91 4.67
N GLY A 191 4.52 3.37 4.81
CA GLY A 191 5.77 4.15 4.87
C GLY A 191 6.36 4.36 6.27
N PRO A 192 7.47 5.10 6.37
CA PRO A 192 8.35 5.11 7.55
C PRO A 192 7.84 5.91 8.76
N GLN A 193 6.75 6.66 8.60
CA GLN A 193 6.24 7.60 9.61
C GLN A 193 5.08 7.06 10.46
N VAL A 194 4.72 5.79 10.27
CA VAL A 194 3.56 5.19 10.94
C VAL A 194 4.05 4.30 12.08
N ASN A 195 3.33 4.32 13.20
CA ASN A 195 3.54 3.42 14.34
C ASN A 195 2.19 2.89 14.89
N ALA A 196 1.71 1.79 14.31
CA ALA A 196 0.65 0.89 14.74
C ALA A 196 0.89 0.23 16.12
N ASN A 197 2.11 0.28 16.68
CA ASN A 197 2.38 -0.05 18.09
C ASN A 197 2.94 1.15 18.88
N PRO A 198 2.11 2.11 19.28
CA PRO A 198 2.57 3.27 20.04
C PRO A 198 3.10 2.94 21.44
N ALA A 199 2.94 1.70 21.92
CA ALA A 199 3.42 1.26 23.23
C ALA A 199 4.86 0.72 23.22
N ASP A 200 5.38 0.31 22.05
CA ASP A 200 6.74 -0.19 21.94
C ASP A 200 7.73 0.96 21.77
N SER A 201 8.68 1.02 22.70
CA SER A 201 9.88 1.84 22.59
C SER A 201 11.08 0.92 22.45
N ASP A 202 12.05 1.32 21.64
CA ASP A 202 13.30 0.57 21.47
C ASP A 202 13.94 0.38 22.86
N PRO A 203 14.13 -0.86 23.35
CA PRO A 203 14.68 -1.11 24.68
C PRO A 203 16.09 -0.51 24.89
N ALA A 204 16.83 -0.27 23.80
CA ALA A 204 18.17 0.31 23.84
C ALA A 204 18.17 1.85 23.84
N THR A 205 17.16 2.49 23.25
CA THR A 205 17.17 3.96 23.01
C THR A 205 15.96 4.72 23.57
N GLY A 206 14.88 4.01 23.93
CA GLY A 206 13.61 4.59 24.36
C GLY A 206 12.84 5.31 23.23
N ALA A 207 13.33 5.26 21.99
CA ALA A 207 12.70 5.91 20.85
C ALA A 207 11.45 5.13 20.40
N PRO A 208 10.42 5.81 19.83
CA PRO A 208 9.30 5.12 19.19
C PRO A 208 9.82 4.23 18.06
N ILE A 209 9.44 2.96 18.07
CA ILE A 209 9.86 2.02 17.03
C ILE A 209 8.98 2.24 15.79
N SER A 210 9.57 2.31 14.59
CA SER A 210 8.81 2.33 13.33
C SER A 210 7.93 1.10 13.17
N ASP A 211 6.86 1.24 12.38
CA ASP A 211 5.88 0.20 12.20
C ASP A 211 6.41 -1.16 11.78
N ARG A 212 5.97 -2.18 12.50
CA ARG A 212 6.37 -3.57 12.31
C ARG A 212 5.16 -4.48 12.44
N TYR A 213 5.13 -5.48 11.56
CA TYR A 213 4.06 -6.44 11.48
C TYR A 213 4.57 -7.87 11.56
N ASP A 214 3.82 -8.71 12.25
CA ASP A 214 3.89 -10.15 12.10
C ASP A 214 2.88 -10.63 11.06
N LYS A 215 3.17 -11.80 10.48
CA LYS A 215 2.30 -12.44 9.50
C LYS A 215 1.56 -13.62 10.10
N ALA A 216 0.24 -13.51 10.21
CA ALA A 216 -0.61 -14.64 10.55
C ALA A 216 -0.78 -15.64 9.38
N ALA A 217 -1.28 -16.84 9.68
CA ALA A 217 -1.46 -17.89 8.67
C ALA A 217 -2.44 -17.52 7.54
N ASN A 218 -3.44 -16.69 7.85
CA ASN A 218 -4.45 -16.16 6.93
C ASN A 218 -4.03 -14.86 6.22
N LEU A 219 -2.75 -14.44 6.36
CA LEU A 219 -2.23 -13.18 5.84
C LEU A 219 -2.76 -11.92 6.54
N ASP A 220 -3.38 -12.04 7.71
CA ASP A 220 -3.58 -10.88 8.58
C ASP A 220 -2.21 -10.32 9.00
N ALA A 221 -2.11 -8.99 8.99
CA ALA A 221 -0.99 -8.30 9.60
C ALA A 221 -1.30 -8.04 11.06
N LEU A 222 -0.52 -8.65 11.93
CA LEU A 222 -0.60 -8.44 13.37
C LEU A 222 0.42 -7.37 13.77
N VAL A 223 0.13 -6.62 14.82
CA VAL A 223 1.13 -5.79 15.48
C VAL A 223 2.30 -6.68 15.89
N ASN A 224 3.52 -6.35 15.49
CA ASN A 224 4.69 -7.15 15.85
C ASN A 224 4.94 -7.08 17.36
N THR A 225 5.06 -8.23 18.02
CA THR A 225 5.41 -8.36 19.44
C THR A 225 6.55 -9.35 19.61
N VAL A 226 7.27 -9.31 20.74
CA VAL A 226 8.41 -10.21 21.02
C VAL A 226 8.05 -11.70 21.00
N ASP A 227 6.77 -12.04 21.13
CA ASP A 227 6.22 -13.39 21.17
C ASP A 227 5.29 -13.71 20.00
N ASN A 228 5.19 -12.82 19.00
CA ASN A 228 4.32 -12.95 17.83
C ASN A 228 2.82 -13.17 18.16
N THR A 229 2.33 -12.56 19.24
CA THR A 229 0.92 -12.64 19.69
C THR A 229 0.15 -11.33 19.58
N GLY A 230 0.73 -10.32 18.93
CA GLY A 230 0.15 -8.99 18.88
C GLY A 230 -1.25 -8.91 18.26
N ALA A 231 -1.93 -7.81 18.57
CA ALA A 231 -3.29 -7.55 18.11
C ALA A 231 -3.39 -7.46 16.59
N LEU A 232 -4.58 -7.72 16.04
CA LEU A 232 -4.84 -7.55 14.61
C LEU A 232 -4.70 -6.07 14.23
N ALA A 233 -3.78 -5.77 13.31
CA ALA A 233 -3.58 -4.40 12.81
C ALA A 233 -4.29 -4.20 11.47
N ILE A 234 -4.05 -5.11 10.51
CA ILE A 234 -4.62 -5.00 9.16
C ILE A 234 -5.17 -6.38 8.76
N PRO A 235 -6.50 -6.56 8.74
CA PRO A 235 -7.11 -7.80 8.28
C PRO A 235 -6.80 -8.03 6.81
N GLN A 236 -6.64 -9.28 6.42
CA GLN A 236 -6.67 -9.66 5.00
C GLN A 236 -8.09 -9.42 4.46
N CYS A 237 -8.20 -8.85 3.25
CA CYS A 237 -9.47 -8.65 2.57
C CYS A 237 -10.47 -7.78 3.35
N HIS A 238 -9.97 -6.74 4.03
CA HIS A 238 -10.80 -5.78 4.72
C HIS A 238 -11.47 -4.84 3.72
N PRO A 239 -12.80 -4.64 3.80
CA PRO A 239 -13.50 -3.69 2.95
C PRO A 239 -13.28 -2.26 3.43
N HIS A 240 -12.91 -1.38 2.51
CA HIS A 240 -12.83 0.06 2.73
C HIS A 240 -13.94 0.74 1.92
N THR A 241 -15.05 1.05 2.57
CA THR A 241 -16.21 1.66 1.93
C THR A 241 -16.10 3.18 1.98
N PHE A 242 -15.93 3.81 0.85
CA PHE A 242 -16.03 5.26 0.72
C PHE A 242 -17.49 5.63 0.53
N CYS A 243 -17.91 6.77 1.08
CA CYS A 243 -19.25 7.29 0.83
C CYS A 243 -19.30 8.81 0.89
N HIS A 244 -20.42 9.39 0.46
CA HIS A 244 -20.69 10.81 0.64
C HIS A 244 -22.17 11.08 0.89
N THR A 245 -22.48 12.23 1.49
CA THR A 245 -23.84 12.70 1.75
C THR A 245 -23.99 14.14 1.28
N LEU A 246 -25.18 14.49 0.80
CA LEU A 246 -25.49 15.83 0.29
C LEU A 246 -25.97 16.75 1.43
N LEU A 247 -25.92 18.06 1.19
CA LEU A 247 -26.41 19.03 2.17
C LEU A 247 -27.88 18.75 2.55
N GLY A 248 -28.15 18.66 3.85
CA GLY A 248 -29.48 18.37 4.38
C GLY A 248 -29.82 16.88 4.48
N GLU A 249 -28.97 15.99 3.99
CA GLU A 249 -29.02 14.56 4.32
C GLU A 249 -28.36 14.30 5.69
N GLY A 250 -28.76 13.22 6.38
CA GLY A 250 -28.07 12.77 7.59
C GLY A 250 -26.68 12.21 7.27
N ASP A 251 -25.79 12.12 8.26
CA ASP A 251 -24.39 11.68 8.10
C ASP A 251 -24.21 10.15 7.87
N SER A 252 -25.23 9.48 7.34
CA SER A 252 -25.20 8.04 7.06
C SER A 252 -24.94 7.78 5.58
N CYS A 253 -23.97 6.94 5.24
CA CYS A 253 -23.73 6.46 3.88
C CYS A 253 -25.01 5.88 3.24
N ARG A 254 -25.47 6.48 2.13
CA ARG A 254 -26.65 6.03 1.38
C ARG A 254 -26.24 5.04 0.27
N ALA A 255 -27.02 3.97 0.09
CA ALA A 255 -26.85 3.05 -1.02
C ALA A 255 -26.93 3.79 -2.37
N GLY A 256 -25.90 3.63 -3.21
CA GLY A 256 -25.75 4.32 -4.51
C GLY A 256 -24.75 5.49 -4.50
N LEU A 257 -24.36 5.99 -3.32
CA LEU A 257 -23.33 7.04 -3.16
C LEU A 257 -22.09 6.50 -2.43
N THR A 258 -21.85 5.20 -2.59
CA THR A 258 -20.78 4.45 -1.94
C THR A 258 -19.96 3.70 -2.98
N ASP A 259 -18.69 3.51 -2.71
CA ASP A 259 -17.85 2.56 -3.44
C ASP A 259 -16.87 1.87 -2.48
N THR A 260 -16.56 0.60 -2.73
CA THR A 260 -15.79 -0.24 -1.80
C THR A 260 -14.61 -0.86 -2.51
N VAL A 261 -13.44 -0.82 -1.86
CA VAL A 261 -12.24 -1.55 -2.30
C VAL A 261 -11.71 -2.42 -1.17
N LEU A 262 -11.13 -3.58 -1.51
CA LEU A 262 -10.54 -4.49 -0.51
C LEU A 262 -9.01 -4.45 -0.58
N ASN A 263 -8.37 -4.56 0.57
CA ASN A 263 -6.93 -4.79 0.61
C ASN A 263 -6.60 -6.30 0.49
N SER A 264 -5.57 -6.63 -0.27
CA SER A 264 -4.88 -7.92 -0.19
C SER A 264 -3.48 -7.71 0.37
N ASN A 265 -3.24 -8.23 1.56
CA ASN A 265 -1.94 -8.27 2.20
C ASN A 265 -1.01 -9.26 1.49
N ASP A 266 0.12 -8.76 1.01
CA ASP A 266 1.10 -9.51 0.23
C ASP A 266 2.47 -9.43 0.94
N PHE A 267 2.70 -10.41 1.81
CA PHE A 267 3.96 -10.56 2.54
C PHE A 267 5.05 -11.14 1.64
N LYS A 268 5.95 -10.25 1.21
CA LYS A 268 7.12 -10.59 0.43
C LYS A 268 8.07 -11.42 1.26
N LYS A 269 8.59 -12.49 0.65
CA LYS A 269 9.69 -13.26 1.22
C LYS A 269 11.00 -12.64 0.76
N ILE A 270 12.04 -12.78 1.58
CA ILE A 270 13.40 -12.63 1.06
C ILE A 270 13.58 -13.64 -0.07
N ALA A 271 14.18 -13.18 -1.17
CA ALA A 271 14.66 -14.05 -2.21
C ALA A 271 16.15 -13.75 -2.45
N GLY A 272 16.92 -14.81 -2.64
CA GLY A 272 18.35 -14.72 -2.93
C GLY A 272 19.18 -15.47 -1.90
N VAL A 273 20.33 -14.89 -1.54
CA VAL A 273 21.27 -15.52 -0.61
C VAL A 273 21.69 -14.51 0.45
N PHE A 274 21.86 -14.95 1.68
CA PHE A 274 22.49 -14.16 2.73
C PHE A 274 23.40 -15.05 3.57
N GLY A 275 24.18 -14.44 4.44
CA GLY A 275 24.96 -15.16 5.44
C GLY A 275 26.06 -14.27 5.99
N GLN A 276 27.05 -14.90 6.61
CA GLN A 276 28.17 -14.23 7.24
C GLN A 276 29.51 -14.79 6.74
N VAL A 277 30.48 -13.91 6.54
CA VAL A 277 31.88 -14.24 6.34
C VAL A 277 32.60 -13.96 7.65
N PHE A 278 33.07 -15.00 8.34
CA PHE A 278 33.56 -14.86 9.70
C PHE A 278 34.72 -15.82 10.00
N ASN A 279 35.50 -15.46 11.01
CA ASN A 279 36.54 -16.34 11.55
C ASN A 279 35.91 -17.28 12.59
N SER A 280 35.90 -18.57 12.32
CA SER A 280 35.26 -19.58 13.19
C SER A 280 36.01 -19.80 14.52
N THR A 281 37.26 -19.35 14.63
CA THR A 281 38.05 -19.46 15.86
C THR A 281 37.65 -18.39 16.89
N ASN A 282 37.23 -17.20 16.46
CA ASN A 282 36.95 -16.08 17.37
C ASN A 282 35.56 -15.42 17.17
N GLY A 283 34.80 -15.83 16.15
CA GLY A 283 33.46 -15.32 15.85
C GLY A 283 33.43 -13.97 15.14
N ASN A 284 34.58 -13.35 14.87
CA ASN A 284 34.63 -12.02 14.27
C ASN A 284 34.31 -12.06 12.78
N GLY A 285 33.54 -11.07 12.32
CA GLY A 285 33.35 -10.79 10.90
C GLY A 285 34.66 -10.55 10.16
N ILE A 286 34.73 -10.98 8.90
CA ILE A 286 35.86 -10.74 8.01
C ILE A 286 35.43 -9.73 6.95
N THR A 287 36.13 -8.59 6.90
CA THR A 287 35.89 -7.51 5.94
C THR A 287 37.24 -6.94 5.45
N PRO A 288 37.36 -6.53 4.17
CA PRO A 288 36.35 -6.60 3.11
C PRO A 288 36.17 -8.05 2.62
N ALA A 289 34.93 -8.47 2.44
CA ALA A 289 34.59 -9.74 1.82
C ALA A 289 33.53 -9.52 0.75
N HIS A 290 33.82 -9.90 -0.48
CA HIS A 290 32.92 -9.72 -1.62
C HIS A 290 32.37 -11.08 -2.07
N VAL A 291 31.05 -11.17 -2.15
CA VAL A 291 30.31 -12.41 -2.44
C VAL A 291 29.52 -12.26 -3.73
N ARG A 292 29.47 -13.32 -4.53
CA ARG A 292 28.74 -13.37 -5.80
C ARG A 292 27.78 -14.53 -5.84
N LEU A 293 26.62 -14.30 -6.45
CA LEU A 293 25.66 -15.32 -6.82
C LEU A 293 25.73 -15.55 -8.32
N ARG A 294 26.10 -16.77 -8.72
CA ARG A 294 26.23 -17.17 -10.12
C ARG A 294 25.17 -18.21 -10.46
N ARG A 295 24.43 -17.98 -11.54
CA ARG A 295 23.56 -18.99 -12.13
C ARG A 295 24.42 -20.02 -12.86
N ILE A 296 24.30 -21.30 -12.50
CA ILE A 296 25.20 -22.33 -13.04
C ILE A 296 24.91 -22.61 -14.52
N SER A 297 23.63 -22.65 -14.91
CA SER A 297 23.22 -22.99 -16.29
C SER A 297 23.73 -22.02 -17.35
N THR A 298 23.73 -20.72 -17.04
CA THR A 298 24.15 -19.63 -17.95
C THR A 298 25.54 -19.11 -17.65
N ASN A 299 26.17 -19.56 -16.56
CA ASN A 299 27.42 -19.03 -16.04
C ASN A 299 27.41 -17.51 -15.77
N SER A 300 26.23 -16.91 -15.59
CA SER A 300 26.07 -15.46 -15.38
C SER A 300 26.05 -15.12 -13.89
N ILE A 301 26.73 -14.03 -13.51
CA ILE A 301 26.57 -13.41 -12.19
C ILE A 301 25.23 -12.70 -12.17
N VAL A 302 24.37 -13.05 -11.21
CA VAL A 302 23.00 -12.51 -11.10
C VAL A 302 22.83 -11.54 -9.93
N ALA A 303 23.71 -11.62 -8.93
CA ALA A 303 23.82 -10.67 -7.83
C ALA A 303 25.25 -10.72 -7.25
N GLN A 304 25.69 -9.63 -6.64
CA GLN A 304 26.94 -9.57 -5.88
C GLN A 304 26.87 -8.45 -4.84
N GLY A 305 27.66 -8.53 -3.80
CA GLY A 305 27.65 -7.55 -2.71
C GLY A 305 28.83 -7.74 -1.76
N ASP A 306 29.11 -6.69 -1.00
CA ASP A 306 30.14 -6.68 0.03
C ASP A 306 29.51 -7.01 1.39
N ALA A 307 30.27 -7.72 2.22
CA ALA A 307 29.96 -7.90 3.61
C ALA A 307 30.19 -6.60 4.41
N ASP A 308 29.37 -6.36 5.42
CA ASP A 308 29.51 -5.23 6.33
C ASP A 308 30.68 -5.40 7.32
N SER A 309 30.76 -4.53 8.33
CA SER A 309 31.81 -4.57 9.35
C SER A 309 31.80 -5.85 10.19
N ASP A 310 30.65 -6.51 10.30
CA ASP A 310 30.44 -7.72 11.08
C ASP A 310 30.45 -8.97 10.19
N GLY A 311 30.77 -8.82 8.90
CA GLY A 311 30.89 -9.89 7.93
C GLY A 311 29.56 -10.35 7.33
N TYR A 312 28.44 -9.70 7.65
CA TYR A 312 27.14 -10.06 7.09
C TYR A 312 26.98 -9.53 5.67
N TYR A 313 26.39 -10.34 4.80
CA TYR A 313 26.12 -9.96 3.42
C TYR A 313 24.73 -10.43 2.98
N MET A 314 24.17 -9.72 2.00
CA MET A 314 22.91 -10.06 1.36
C MET A 314 23.01 -9.88 -0.15
N LEU A 315 22.65 -10.92 -0.88
CA LEU A 315 22.54 -10.95 -2.34
C LEU A 315 21.06 -11.05 -2.71
N ALA A 316 20.37 -9.92 -2.77
CA ALA A 316 18.96 -9.86 -3.15
C ALA A 316 18.77 -10.32 -4.60
N TYR A 317 18.15 -11.48 -4.79
CA TYR A 317 17.90 -12.04 -6.13
C TYR A 317 16.63 -12.89 -6.17
N LYS A 318 15.69 -12.50 -7.04
CA LYS A 318 14.45 -13.24 -7.23
C LYS A 318 14.56 -14.20 -8.41
N HIS A 319 14.81 -15.48 -8.12
CA HIS A 319 14.72 -16.53 -9.14
C HIS A 319 13.27 -16.65 -9.66
N THR A 320 13.09 -16.61 -10.97
CA THR A 320 11.82 -16.84 -11.64
C THR A 320 11.88 -18.18 -12.37
N GLY A 321 10.90 -19.06 -12.09
CA GLY A 321 10.81 -20.39 -12.72
C GLY A 321 11.01 -21.57 -11.78
N LYS A 322 11.27 -22.75 -12.37
CA LYS A 322 11.48 -24.02 -11.64
C LYS A 322 12.77 -23.96 -10.83
N ALA A 323 12.84 -24.70 -9.72
CA ALA A 323 14.01 -24.76 -8.86
C ALA A 323 15.30 -25.03 -9.67
N GLU A 324 16.35 -24.26 -9.41
CA GLU A 324 17.59 -24.28 -10.16
C GLU A 324 18.80 -24.10 -9.23
N LEU A 325 19.95 -24.64 -9.62
CA LEU A 325 21.19 -24.50 -8.86
C LEU A 325 21.89 -23.18 -9.16
N TYR A 326 22.29 -22.52 -8.09
CA TYR A 326 23.13 -21.34 -8.07
C TYR A 326 24.39 -21.65 -7.29
N ARG A 327 25.47 -20.96 -7.62
CA ARG A 327 26.73 -21.01 -6.87
C ARG A 327 26.94 -19.69 -6.14
N VAL A 328 27.22 -19.79 -4.85
CA VAL A 328 27.61 -18.67 -4.00
C VAL A 328 29.12 -18.70 -3.88
N GLU A 329 29.79 -17.62 -4.30
CA GLU A 329 31.25 -17.56 -4.44
C GLU A 329 31.81 -16.40 -3.61
N LEU A 330 32.81 -16.69 -2.78
CA LEU A 330 33.68 -15.66 -2.22
C LEU A 330 34.71 -15.28 -3.30
N THR A 331 34.93 -14.00 -3.58
CA THR A 331 35.91 -13.61 -4.60
C THR A 331 37.34 -13.62 -4.12
N SER A 332 37.53 -13.52 -2.80
CA SER A 332 38.83 -13.61 -2.15
C SER A 332 38.70 -14.33 -0.79
N PRO A 333 39.36 -15.48 -0.60
CA PRO A 333 40.14 -16.20 -1.61
C PRO A 333 39.28 -16.80 -2.73
N ALA A 334 39.85 -16.86 -3.93
CA ALA A 334 39.21 -17.49 -5.07
C ALA A 334 39.03 -18.99 -4.84
N GLY A 335 37.94 -19.56 -5.35
CA GLY A 335 37.66 -20.99 -5.29
C GLY A 335 36.84 -21.42 -4.07
N VAL A 336 36.61 -20.54 -3.09
CA VAL A 336 35.68 -20.81 -1.97
C VAL A 336 34.25 -20.57 -2.44
N ASN A 337 33.49 -21.65 -2.58
CA ASN A 337 32.12 -21.59 -3.09
C ASN A 337 31.27 -22.79 -2.66
N VAL A 338 29.95 -22.63 -2.73
CA VAL A 338 28.98 -23.73 -2.54
C VAL A 338 27.78 -23.56 -3.45
N ASN A 339 27.18 -24.68 -3.83
CA ASN A 339 25.96 -24.67 -4.62
C ASN A 339 24.74 -24.68 -3.69
N VAL A 340 23.77 -23.83 -4.00
CA VAL A 340 22.46 -23.77 -3.34
C VAL A 340 21.36 -23.90 -4.39
N GLN A 341 20.25 -24.52 -4.03
CA GLN A 341 19.09 -24.58 -4.89
C GLN A 341 18.15 -23.40 -4.56
N LEU A 342 17.87 -22.56 -5.54
CA LEU A 342 16.86 -21.50 -5.42
C LEU A 342 15.64 -21.87 -6.27
N LYS A 343 14.45 -21.71 -5.68
CA LYS A 343 13.15 -21.77 -6.36
C LYS A 343 12.47 -20.41 -6.29
N ALA A 344 11.35 -20.24 -6.98
CA ALA A 344 10.58 -19.01 -6.91
C ALA A 344 10.28 -18.62 -5.45
N ASN A 345 10.66 -17.39 -5.08
CA ASN A 345 10.50 -16.81 -3.74
C ASN A 345 11.15 -17.62 -2.61
N SER A 346 12.29 -18.29 -2.86
CA SER A 346 13.11 -18.90 -1.81
C SER A 346 14.41 -18.13 -1.56
N TRP A 347 14.98 -18.39 -0.41
CA TRP A 347 16.30 -17.93 0.00
C TRP A 347 17.20 -19.12 0.33
N ALA A 348 18.50 -18.88 0.42
CA ALA A 348 19.46 -19.79 1.02
C ALA A 348 20.40 -19.00 1.94
N GLU A 349 20.70 -19.56 3.11
CA GLU A 349 21.76 -19.05 3.96
C GLU A 349 23.06 -19.76 3.62
N VAL A 350 24.12 -18.98 3.43
CA VAL A 350 25.46 -19.48 3.14
C VAL A 350 26.46 -18.71 3.98
N ASN A 351 27.06 -19.38 4.94
CA ASN A 351 28.13 -18.80 5.73
C ASN A 351 29.49 -19.23 5.18
N PHE A 352 30.49 -18.36 5.26
CA PHE A 352 31.87 -18.67 4.92
C PHE A 352 32.71 -18.57 6.19
N ALA A 353 33.04 -19.73 6.75
CA ALA A 353 33.82 -19.83 7.96
C ALA A 353 35.31 -19.98 7.61
N TYR A 354 36.15 -19.09 8.15
CA TYR A 354 37.60 -19.21 8.10
C TYR A 354 38.15 -19.71 9.44
N ASP A 355 38.79 -20.88 9.44
CA ASP A 355 39.49 -21.38 10.62
C ASP A 355 40.95 -20.91 10.60
N SER A 356 41.28 -20.00 11.51
CA SER A 356 42.62 -19.43 11.61
C SER A 356 43.69 -20.38 12.14
N ASN A 357 43.30 -21.51 12.78
CA ASN A 357 44.25 -22.52 13.23
C ASN A 357 44.74 -23.41 12.08
N THR A 358 43.86 -23.69 11.13
CA THR A 358 44.14 -24.58 9.99
C THR A 358 44.36 -23.82 8.68
N ASN A 359 44.10 -22.52 8.66
CA ASN A 359 44.11 -21.66 7.47
C ASN A 359 43.18 -22.21 6.36
N THR A 360 41.97 -22.65 6.76
CA THR A 360 41.00 -23.26 5.85
C THR A 360 39.70 -22.46 5.79
N TRP A 361 39.11 -22.43 4.60
CA TRP A 361 37.79 -21.85 4.36
C TRP A 361 36.76 -22.96 4.17
N THR A 362 35.66 -22.88 4.92
CA THR A 362 34.56 -23.83 4.85
C THR A 362 33.27 -23.07 4.55
N PRO A 363 32.66 -23.25 3.37
CA PRO A 363 31.31 -22.80 3.14
C PRO A 363 30.33 -23.70 3.90
N ILE A 364 29.35 -23.09 4.56
CA ILE A 364 28.36 -23.73 5.41
C ILE A 364 26.98 -23.37 4.86
N VAL A 365 26.17 -24.38 4.57
CA VAL A 365 24.76 -24.23 4.21
C VAL A 365 23.95 -24.90 5.33
N PRO A 366 23.22 -24.14 6.15
CA PRO A 366 22.45 -24.68 7.29
C PRO A 366 21.35 -25.66 6.91
#